data_AF-A0A1H9X3L6-F1
#
_entry.id   AF-A0A1H9X3L6-F1
#
_cell.length_a   1.000
_cell.length_b   1.000
_cell.length_c   1.000
_cell.angle_alpha   90.00
_cell.angle_beta   90.00
_cell.angle_gamma   90.00
#
_symmetry.space_group_name_H-M   'P 1'
#
loop_
_entity.id
_entity.type
_entity.pdbx_description
1 polymer ?
#
loop_
_entity_poly.entity_id
_entity_poly.type
_entity_poly.pdbx_seq_one_letter_code
_entity_poly.pdbx_strand_id
1 'polypeptide(L)'
;MNTTFATATAATATNDIARIGMTEDDVMATLFDVSEGAVLFQVGDSDSLTGFRWAYLDGTPAGTLPLWQSDVLAALLRRGLIAIEPASTQIRRVTLTGKGAHLFAGITDLAIAA
;
A
#
# COMPACT_ATOMS: atom_id res chain seq x y z
N MET A 1 11.93 -30.10 6.75
CA MET A 1 10.76 -30.33 5.89
C MET A 1 9.76 -29.23 6.16
N ASN A 2 9.73 -28.16 5.36
CA ASN A 2 8.65 -27.15 5.43
C ASN A 2 8.53 -26.33 4.14
N THR A 3 8.67 -26.98 2.99
CA THR A 3 8.71 -26.30 1.69
C THR A 3 7.31 -26.04 1.11
N THR A 4 6.27 -26.72 1.62
CA THR A 4 4.91 -26.68 1.02
C THR A 4 4.11 -25.43 1.41
N PHE A 5 4.35 -24.85 2.60
CA PHE A 5 3.59 -23.66 3.06
C PHE A 5 4.04 -22.36 2.39
N ALA A 6 5.33 -22.21 2.10
CA ALA A 6 5.86 -21.01 1.43
C ALA A 6 5.31 -20.87 -0.01
N THR A 7 5.19 -21.99 -0.73
CA THR A 7 4.75 -21.99 -2.14
C THR A 7 3.28 -21.64 -2.31
N ALA A 8 2.41 -22.06 -1.38
CA ALA A 8 0.98 -21.75 -1.42
C ALA A 8 0.69 -20.26 -1.14
N THR A 9 1.44 -19.66 -0.22
CA THR A 9 1.36 -18.21 0.07
C THR A 9 1.85 -17.40 -1.12
N ALA A 10 2.97 -17.80 -1.74
CA ALA A 10 3.53 -17.13 -2.91
C ALA A 10 2.58 -17.18 -4.12
N ALA A 11 2.01 -18.34 -4.46
CA ALA A 11 1.09 -18.48 -5.58
C ALA A 11 -0.24 -17.70 -5.37
N THR A 12 -0.65 -17.52 -4.12
CA THR A 12 -1.82 -16.71 -3.77
C THR A 12 -1.50 -15.22 -3.89
N ALA A 13 -0.34 -14.78 -3.39
CA ALA A 13 0.14 -13.40 -3.49
C ALA A 13 0.32 -12.97 -4.95
N THR A 14 0.98 -13.77 -5.79
CA THR A 14 1.18 -13.47 -7.21
C THR A 14 -0.13 -13.43 -7.99
N ASN A 15 -1.09 -14.34 -7.72
CA ASN A 15 -2.42 -14.30 -8.34
C ASN A 15 -3.24 -13.09 -7.89
N ASP A 16 -3.10 -12.68 -6.64
CA ASP A 16 -3.75 -11.49 -6.12
C ASP A 16 -3.19 -10.24 -6.80
N ILE A 17 -1.87 -10.12 -6.94
CA ILE A 17 -1.20 -9.00 -7.65
C ILE A 17 -1.62 -8.96 -9.12
N ALA A 18 -1.60 -10.10 -9.82
CA ALA A 18 -2.02 -10.18 -11.22
C ALA A 18 -3.48 -9.73 -11.43
N ARG A 19 -4.37 -10.00 -10.47
CA ARG A 19 -5.76 -9.50 -10.49
C ARG A 19 -5.91 -7.99 -10.26
N ILE A 20 -4.86 -7.29 -9.84
CA ILE A 20 -4.85 -5.82 -9.71
C ILE A 20 -4.54 -5.17 -11.07
N GLY A 21 -4.00 -5.92 -12.04
CA GLY A 21 -3.57 -5.38 -13.34
C GLY A 21 -2.27 -4.58 -13.26
N MET A 22 -1.53 -4.74 -12.16
CA MET A 22 -0.29 -4.02 -11.85
C MET A 22 0.85 -5.00 -11.64
N THR A 23 2.08 -4.52 -11.81
CA THR A 23 3.25 -5.39 -11.62
C THR A 23 3.49 -5.64 -10.13
N GLU A 24 4.23 -6.71 -9.84
CA GLU A 24 4.68 -7.00 -8.47
C GLU A 24 5.56 -5.87 -7.93
N ASP A 25 6.42 -5.29 -8.76
CA ASP A 25 7.28 -4.16 -8.42
C ASP A 25 6.47 -2.93 -8.01
N ASP A 26 5.40 -2.59 -8.75
CA ASP A 26 4.54 -1.43 -8.43
C ASP A 26 3.82 -1.62 -7.07
N VAL A 27 3.34 -2.84 -6.83
CA VAL A 27 2.68 -3.19 -5.56
C VAL A 27 3.68 -3.13 -4.42
N MET A 28 4.89 -3.66 -4.62
CA MET A 28 5.93 -3.67 -3.59
C MET A 28 6.45 -2.27 -3.26
N ALA A 29 6.72 -1.44 -4.28
CA ALA A 29 7.09 -0.05 -4.08
C ALA A 29 6.01 0.70 -3.29
N THR A 30 4.74 0.50 -3.65
CA THR A 30 3.62 1.15 -2.95
C THR A 30 3.46 0.68 -1.50
N LEU A 31 3.60 -0.63 -1.24
CA LEU A 31 3.53 -1.15 0.13
C LEU A 31 4.70 -0.68 0.99
N PHE A 32 5.89 -0.57 0.40
CA PHE A 32 7.06 0.00 1.05
C PHE A 32 6.80 1.44 1.46
N ASP A 33 6.35 2.30 0.54
CA ASP A 33 6.05 3.71 0.83
C ASP A 33 4.98 3.88 1.93
N VAL A 34 3.97 3.01 1.96
CA VAL A 34 2.96 2.99 3.03
C VAL A 34 3.58 2.54 4.36
N SER A 35 4.47 1.53 4.34
CA SER A 35 5.14 1.04 5.55
C SER A 35 6.05 2.09 6.20
N GLU A 36 6.69 2.93 5.38
CA GLU A 36 7.53 4.06 5.81
C GLU A 36 6.70 5.28 6.26
N GLY A 37 5.36 5.23 6.12
CA GLY A 37 4.49 6.36 6.44
C GLY A 37 4.63 7.53 5.46
N ALA A 38 5.16 7.27 4.26
CA ALA A 38 5.39 8.29 3.23
C ALA A 38 4.10 8.70 2.49
N VAL A 39 2.95 8.09 2.81
CA VAL A 39 1.67 8.34 2.11
C VAL A 39 0.58 8.78 3.08
N LEU A 40 -0.13 9.84 2.69
CA LEU A 40 -1.28 10.40 3.37
C LEU A 40 -2.52 10.35 2.47
N PHE A 41 -3.69 10.37 3.09
CA PHE A 41 -4.96 10.59 2.40
C PHE A 41 -5.53 11.94 2.82
N GLN A 42 -5.68 12.85 1.86
CA GLN A 42 -6.31 14.13 2.08
C GLN A 42 -7.78 14.06 1.66
N VAL A 43 -8.67 14.30 2.61
CA VAL A 43 -10.07 14.61 2.36
C VAL A 43 -10.15 16.08 1.95
N GLY A 44 -10.61 16.32 0.73
CA GLY A 44 -10.83 17.66 0.25
C GLY A 44 -11.99 18.35 0.97
N ASP A 45 -11.87 19.66 1.16
CA ASP A 45 -13.05 20.51 1.34
C ASP A 45 -13.76 20.70 -0.01
N SER A 46 -14.92 21.34 0.01
CA SER A 46 -15.79 21.75 -1.11
C SER A 46 -15.06 22.16 -2.40
N ASP A 47 -13.86 22.77 -2.30
CA ASP A 47 -13.03 23.24 -3.42
C ASP A 47 -11.71 22.45 -3.64
N SER A 48 -11.41 21.46 -2.80
CA SER A 48 -10.19 20.65 -2.86
C SER A 48 -10.50 19.24 -3.34
N LEU A 49 -9.64 18.70 -4.20
CA LEU A 49 -9.72 17.29 -4.59
C LEU A 49 -9.32 16.39 -3.42
N THR A 50 -10.12 15.36 -3.19
CA THR A 50 -9.81 14.26 -2.26
C THR A 50 -8.86 13.28 -2.94
N GLY A 51 -7.81 12.83 -2.25
CA GLY A 51 -6.88 11.86 -2.81
C GLY A 51 -5.63 11.59 -1.99
N PHE A 52 -4.79 10.70 -2.51
CA PHE A 52 -3.51 10.34 -1.90
C PHE A 52 -2.44 11.40 -2.17
N ARG A 53 -1.62 11.67 -1.15
CA ARG A 53 -0.50 12.62 -1.19
C ARG A 53 0.74 12.02 -0.56
N TRP A 54 1.91 12.45 -1.05
CA TRP A 54 3.15 12.12 -0.37
C TRP A 54 3.14 12.81 1.00
N ALA A 55 3.94 12.28 1.92
CA ALA A 55 4.23 12.89 3.20
C ALA A 55 5.67 13.42 3.18
N TYR A 56 5.87 14.60 3.75
CA TYR A 56 7.19 14.99 4.23
C TYR A 56 7.52 14.17 5.48
N LEU A 57 8.82 14.16 5.85
CA LEU A 57 9.31 13.50 7.07
C LEU A 57 8.62 14.00 8.36
N ASP A 58 8.11 15.23 8.34
CA ASP A 58 7.35 15.80 9.46
C ASP A 58 5.87 15.37 9.50
N GLY A 59 5.42 14.56 8.54
CA GLY A 59 4.05 14.06 8.42
C GLY A 59 3.08 15.03 7.73
N THR A 60 3.57 16.11 7.12
CA THR A 60 2.73 17.05 6.35
C THR A 60 2.62 16.64 4.88
N PRO A 61 1.56 17.03 4.13
CA PRO A 61 1.40 16.65 2.73
C PRO A 61 2.46 17.27 1.81
N ALA A 62 3.11 16.44 1.01
CA ALA A 62 4.19 16.76 0.07
C ALA A 62 3.77 16.60 -1.39
N GLY A 63 2.77 17.36 -1.84
CA GLY A 63 2.32 17.29 -3.24
C GLY A 63 1.50 16.03 -3.58
N THR A 64 1.34 15.75 -4.86
CA THR A 64 0.43 14.70 -5.38
C THR A 64 1.21 13.45 -5.75
N LEU A 65 0.66 12.27 -5.46
CA LEU A 65 1.21 11.02 -5.99
C LEU A 65 1.03 10.93 -7.50
N PRO A 66 1.92 10.20 -8.20
CA PRO A 66 1.64 9.81 -9.58
C PRO A 66 0.36 8.96 -9.66
N LEU A 67 -0.34 9.05 -10.79
CA LEU A 67 -1.65 8.42 -10.99
C LEU A 67 -1.59 6.90 -10.83
N TRP A 68 -0.59 6.25 -11.41
CA TRP A 68 -0.42 4.80 -11.31
C TRP A 68 -0.37 4.35 -9.85
N GLN A 69 0.36 5.07 -8.98
CA GLN A 69 0.51 4.69 -7.58
C GLN A 69 -0.77 4.95 -6.79
N SER A 70 -1.50 6.00 -7.14
CA SER A 70 -2.84 6.27 -6.58
C SER A 70 -3.83 5.15 -6.91
N ASP A 71 -3.76 4.60 -8.13
CA ASP A 71 -4.57 3.46 -8.55
C ASP A 71 -4.19 2.17 -7.78
N VAL A 72 -2.88 1.94 -7.52
CA VAL A 72 -2.41 0.83 -6.67
C VAL A 72 -3.01 0.98 -5.28
N LEU A 73 -2.87 2.15 -4.65
CA LEU A 73 -3.41 2.42 -3.31
C LEU A 73 -4.92 2.21 -3.25
N ALA A 74 -5.66 2.67 -4.27
CA ALA A 74 -7.11 2.43 -4.35
C ALA A 74 -7.44 0.93 -4.42
N ALA A 75 -6.67 0.15 -5.17
CA ALA A 75 -6.85 -1.30 -5.24
C ALA A 75 -6.50 -2.01 -3.92
N LEU A 76 -5.40 -1.63 -3.27
CA LEU A 76 -4.98 -2.17 -1.97
C LEU A 76 -6.00 -1.84 -0.88
N LEU A 77 -6.55 -0.63 -0.88
CA LEU A 77 -7.58 -0.18 0.06
C LEU A 77 -8.86 -1.00 -0.12
N ARG A 78 -9.35 -1.17 -1.35
CA ARG A 78 -10.53 -2.00 -1.66
C ARG A 78 -10.35 -3.45 -1.21
N ARG A 79 -9.12 -3.96 -1.20
CA ARG A 79 -8.78 -5.33 -0.77
C ARG A 79 -8.48 -5.46 0.73
N GLY A 80 -8.53 -4.36 1.46
CA GLY A 80 -8.24 -4.32 2.90
C GLY A 80 -6.78 -4.61 3.25
N LEU A 81 -5.85 -4.35 2.33
CA LEU A 81 -4.41 -4.50 2.58
C LEU A 81 -3.81 -3.24 3.21
N ILE A 82 -4.42 -2.09 2.92
CA ILE A 82 -4.14 -0.83 3.60
C ILE A 82 -5.42 -0.28 4.23
N ALA A 83 -5.27 0.61 5.21
CA ALA A 83 -6.35 1.34 5.83
C ALA A 83 -6.02 2.83 5.87
N ILE A 84 -7.06 3.65 5.86
CA ILE A 84 -6.94 5.09 6.15
C ILE A 84 -7.37 5.25 7.60
N GLU A 85 -6.49 5.79 8.43
CA GLU A 85 -6.81 5.99 9.85
C GLU A 85 -7.97 6.98 10.01
N PRO A 86 -8.92 6.69 10.92
CA PRO A 86 -9.95 7.66 11.26
C PRO A 86 -9.30 8.84 11.98
N ALA A 87 -9.35 10.02 11.37
CA ALA A 87 -8.89 11.25 11.99
C ALA A 87 -9.96 12.35 11.87
N SER A 88 -9.98 13.24 12.87
CA SER A 88 -10.80 14.46 12.85
C SER A 88 -10.26 15.50 11.86
N THR A 89 -9.03 15.31 11.39
CA THR A 89 -8.34 16.17 10.43
C THR A 89 -8.66 15.77 8.99
N GLN A 90 -8.54 16.74 8.08
CA GLN A 90 -8.65 16.50 6.63
C GLN A 90 -7.51 15.61 6.10
N ILE A 91 -6.35 15.64 6.75
CA ILE A 91 -5.21 14.80 6.42
C ILE A 91 -5.24 13.57 7.33
N ARG A 92 -5.14 12.39 6.74
CA ARG A 92 -5.22 11.09 7.41
C ARG A 92 -4.04 10.24 7.03
N ARG A 93 -3.55 9.43 7.96
CA ARG A 93 -2.47 8.48 7.68
C ARG A 93 -3.02 7.27 6.92
N VAL A 94 -2.19 6.76 6.02
CA VAL A 94 -2.42 5.48 5.36
C VAL A 94 -1.49 4.47 6.01
N THR A 95 -2.03 3.34 6.45
CA THR A 95 -1.26 2.31 7.16
C THR A 95 -1.51 0.93 6.58
N LEU A 96 -0.53 0.03 6.72
CA LEU A 96 -0.72 -1.38 6.40
C LEU A 96 -1.70 -2.01 7.41
N THR A 97 -2.63 -2.81 6.92
CA THR A 97 -3.40 -3.70 7.80
C THR A 97 -2.54 -4.92 8.17
N GLY A 98 -2.96 -5.73 9.15
CA GLY A 98 -2.28 -6.99 9.43
C GLY A 98 -2.16 -7.89 8.19
N LYS A 99 -3.19 -7.91 7.32
CA LYS A 99 -3.16 -8.65 6.06
C LYS A 99 -2.12 -8.07 5.09
N GLY A 100 -2.06 -6.74 4.98
CA GLY A 100 -1.06 -6.06 4.16
C GLY A 100 0.37 -6.28 4.64
N ALA A 101 0.61 -6.18 5.94
CA ALA A 101 1.91 -6.43 6.56
C ALA A 101 2.38 -7.88 6.34
N HIS A 102 1.47 -8.87 6.47
CA HIS A 102 1.81 -10.27 6.18
C HIS A 102 2.16 -10.51 4.71
N LEU A 103 1.42 -9.89 3.78
CA LEU A 103 1.74 -9.96 2.35
C LEU A 103 3.11 -9.33 2.08
N PHE A 104 3.34 -8.12 2.59
CA PHE A 104 4.58 -7.38 2.41
C PHE A 104 5.79 -8.18 2.91
N ALA A 105 5.75 -8.64 4.16
CA ALA A 105 6.80 -9.47 4.73
C ALA A 105 7.04 -10.76 3.94
N GLY A 106 5.97 -11.43 3.49
CA GLY A 106 6.07 -12.63 2.67
C GLY A 106 6.77 -12.40 1.33
N ILE A 107 6.61 -11.23 0.71
CA ILE A 107 7.30 -10.88 -0.54
C ILE A 107 8.74 -10.43 -0.27
N THR A 108 9.00 -9.66 0.79
CA THR A 108 10.37 -9.24 1.15
C THR A 108 11.26 -10.44 1.50
N ASP A 109 10.73 -11.43 2.24
CA ASP A 109 11.46 -12.65 2.58
C ASP A 109 11.83 -13.47 1.32
N LEU A 110 10.97 -13.46 0.30
CA LEU A 110 11.25 -14.12 -0.98
C LEU A 110 12.33 -13.38 -1.77
N ALA A 111 12.32 -12.05 -1.75
CA ALA A 111 13.32 -11.24 -2.45
C ALA A 111 14.73 -11.35 -1.84
N ILE A 112 14.84 -11.58 -0.53
CA ILE A 112 16.14 -11.79 0.15
C ILE A 112 16.67 -13.22 -0.07
N ALA A 113 15.78 -14.19 -0.33
CA ALA A 113 16.13 -15.59 -0.50
C ALA A 113 16.45 -16.00 -1.96
N ALA A 114 16.21 -15.12 -2.93
CA ALA A 114 16.46 -15.32 -4.36
C ALA A 114 17.84 -14.80 -4.79
#